data_AF-A0AA39MLM5-F1
#
_entry.id   AF-A0AA39MLM5-F1
#
_cell.length_a   1.000
_cell.length_b   1.000
_cell.length_c   1.000
_cell.angle_alpha   90.00
_cell.angle_beta   90.00
_cell.angle_gamma   90.00
#
_symmetry.space_group_name_H-M   'P 1'
#
loop_
_entity.id
_entity.type
_entity.pdbx_description
1 polymer ?
#
loop_
_entity_poly.entity_id
_entity_poly.type
_entity_poly.pdbx_seq_one_letter_code
_entity_poly.pdbx_strand_id
1 'polypeptide(L)'
;MSIVKYPKVAGYELVQQIGGGGFSTVFRAVHFEEHRVAACKVISLTDATTEKERKTIDKEMRVHAALKHTNVLEFYNAVVVEVKHKHLYHPGIYMLLELAAGGDLFDKIAPDVGVGDEVAHLYFNQLVTGMDYIHSQGVCHRDLKPENLLLDVAGTLKISDFGLSAVYKLKDSGKIRTLTERCGSLPYVAPELASDAPYKAEPIDVWGMGVILFTLLAGNTPWDEPTMNSTEFVRYVNGEIFDDPLWCHIRGDALSLLTGLLCIDPEERLSISQIYQHPWCMRPSQLAQRGALALADKLTETLRKNGDLGLAAPNFAQPEEEVDADGDQMMFSAGHSSQFTQSLMLFSQTQSGNRYTPHLTRFYASLGPSLLLTLIQESLEELGVRCKPSPDSSDGVHRLRIGGRDRRKEIFKGWVLVERFTYRGSEGSFCIMQRDEGNPISWRQLWKALIMSPSLEPHVLRK
;
A
#
# COMPACT_ATOMS: atom_id res chain seq x y z
N MET A 1 2.63 -30.45 -17.37
CA MET A 1 2.00 -29.12 -17.47
C MET A 1 2.95 -28.23 -18.24
N SER A 2 2.51 -27.59 -19.33
CA SER A 2 3.33 -26.63 -20.07
C SER A 2 3.68 -25.46 -19.15
N ILE A 3 4.97 -25.20 -18.95
CA ILE A 3 5.44 -24.04 -18.19
C ILE A 3 4.95 -22.79 -18.92
N VAL A 4 4.14 -21.96 -18.25
CA VAL A 4 3.65 -20.71 -18.80
C VAL A 4 4.85 -19.81 -19.08
N LYS A 5 5.00 -19.38 -20.34
CA LYS A 5 6.12 -18.54 -20.77
C LYS A 5 5.67 -17.09 -20.88
N TYR A 6 6.49 -16.16 -20.38
CA TYR A 6 6.29 -14.73 -20.49
C TYR A 6 7.32 -14.11 -21.46
N PRO A 7 6.95 -13.07 -22.23
CA PRO A 7 7.88 -12.39 -23.12
C PRO A 7 8.89 -11.54 -22.35
N LYS A 8 10.04 -11.25 -22.94
CA LYS A 8 10.90 -10.16 -22.47
C LYS A 8 10.26 -8.82 -22.83
N VAL A 9 10.31 -7.85 -21.93
CA VAL A 9 9.79 -6.49 -22.16
C VAL A 9 10.94 -5.52 -22.08
N ALA A 10 11.34 -4.93 -23.20
CA ALA A 10 12.50 -4.02 -23.27
C ALA A 10 13.78 -4.60 -22.63
N GLY A 11 14.07 -5.88 -22.86
CA GLY A 11 15.23 -6.58 -22.28
C GLY A 11 15.02 -7.13 -20.86
N TYR A 12 13.93 -6.75 -20.18
CA TYR A 12 13.59 -7.27 -18.85
C TYR A 12 12.92 -8.63 -18.92
N GLU A 13 13.37 -9.56 -18.08
CA GLU A 13 12.78 -10.88 -17.86
C GLU A 13 11.92 -10.90 -16.60
N LEU A 14 10.74 -11.50 -16.67
CA LEU A 14 9.87 -11.67 -15.50
C LEU A 14 10.39 -12.83 -14.64
N VAL A 15 10.74 -12.55 -13.38
CA VAL A 15 11.42 -13.50 -12.50
C VAL A 15 10.50 -14.04 -11.41
N GLN A 16 9.82 -13.15 -10.67
CA GLN A 16 9.07 -13.52 -9.47
C GLN A 16 7.76 -12.75 -9.41
N GLN A 17 6.65 -13.40 -9.12
CA GLN A 17 5.39 -12.71 -8.82
C GLN A 17 5.50 -12.00 -7.46
N ILE A 18 5.22 -10.70 -7.41
CA ILE A 18 5.33 -9.84 -6.22
C ILE A 18 3.99 -9.27 -5.76
N GLY A 19 2.95 -9.37 -6.58
CA GLY A 19 1.58 -8.96 -6.24
C GLY A 19 0.59 -9.49 -7.26
N GLY A 20 -0.71 -9.47 -6.96
CA GLY A 20 -1.73 -9.83 -7.95
C GLY A 20 -3.07 -10.25 -7.35
N GLY A 21 -4.12 -10.02 -8.14
CA GLY A 21 -5.52 -10.35 -7.85
C GLY A 21 -6.29 -10.68 -9.14
N GLY A 22 -7.62 -10.68 -9.09
CA GLY A 22 -8.51 -11.34 -10.08
C GLY A 22 -8.17 -11.20 -11.58
N PHE A 23 -7.72 -10.03 -12.06
CA PHE A 23 -7.47 -9.78 -13.49
C PHE A 23 -6.06 -9.30 -13.84
N SER A 24 -5.21 -9.02 -12.84
CA SER A 24 -3.84 -8.54 -13.07
C SER A 24 -2.86 -9.10 -12.05
N THR A 25 -1.65 -9.39 -12.54
CA THR A 25 -0.56 -9.96 -11.75
C THR A 25 0.68 -9.10 -11.93
N VAL A 26 1.41 -8.81 -10.86
CA VAL A 26 2.63 -7.99 -10.89
C VAL A 26 3.83 -8.88 -10.64
N PHE A 27 4.82 -8.80 -11.51
CA PHE A 27 6.08 -9.52 -11.42
C PHE A 27 7.25 -8.56 -11.17
N ARG A 28 8.23 -8.98 -10.37
CA ARG A 28 9.58 -8.42 -10.41
C ARG A 28 10.21 -8.80 -11.74
N ALA A 29 10.65 -7.79 -12.48
CA ALA A 29 11.32 -7.94 -13.76
C ALA A 29 12.79 -7.49 -13.64
N VAL A 30 13.70 -8.20 -14.31
CA VAL A 30 15.15 -7.95 -14.21
C VAL A 30 15.75 -7.83 -15.60
N HIS A 31 16.49 -6.76 -15.84
CA HIS A 31 17.37 -6.63 -17.00
C HIS A 31 18.76 -7.09 -16.59
N PHE A 32 19.11 -8.34 -16.92
CA PHE A 32 20.35 -8.95 -16.44
C PHE A 32 21.62 -8.25 -16.94
N GLU A 33 21.61 -7.76 -18.18
CA GLU A 33 22.77 -7.08 -18.79
C GLU A 33 23.02 -5.68 -18.19
N GLU A 34 21.96 -4.92 -17.88
CA GLU A 34 22.05 -3.57 -17.29
C GLU A 34 22.04 -3.60 -15.75
N HIS A 35 21.88 -4.78 -15.14
CA HIS A 35 21.68 -4.96 -13.70
C HIS A 35 20.53 -4.10 -13.11
N ARG A 36 19.47 -3.88 -13.89
CA ARG A 36 18.31 -3.08 -13.48
C ARG A 36 17.12 -3.93 -13.09
N VAL A 37 16.30 -3.40 -12.19
CA VAL A 37 15.10 -4.06 -11.67
C VAL A 37 13.89 -3.16 -11.90
N ALA A 38 12.78 -3.77 -12.28
CA ALA A 38 11.50 -3.12 -12.56
C ALA A 38 10.34 -3.97 -12.01
N ALA A 39 9.12 -3.43 -12.06
CA ALA A 39 7.90 -4.18 -11.90
C ALA A 39 7.23 -4.37 -13.28
N CYS A 40 6.62 -5.52 -13.53
CA CYS A 40 5.83 -5.78 -14.73
C CYS A 40 4.41 -6.15 -14.33
N LYS A 41 3.45 -5.24 -14.56
CA LYS A 41 2.01 -5.51 -14.41
C LYS A 41 1.52 -6.24 -15.66
N VAL A 42 0.99 -7.44 -15.47
CA VAL A 42 0.47 -8.31 -16.52
C VAL A 42 -1.04 -8.36 -16.39
N ILE A 43 -1.73 -7.83 -17.40
CA ILE A 43 -3.19 -7.88 -17.50
C ILE A 43 -3.53 -8.99 -18.51
N SER A 44 -4.17 -10.06 -18.06
CA SER A 44 -4.42 -11.23 -18.90
C SER A 44 -5.47 -10.93 -19.96
N LEU A 45 -5.18 -11.31 -21.21
CA LEU A 45 -6.14 -11.25 -22.31
C LEU A 45 -6.73 -12.64 -22.53
N THR A 46 -8.05 -12.71 -22.67
CA THR A 46 -8.76 -13.96 -22.96
C THR A 46 -9.62 -13.79 -24.20
N ASP A 47 -10.11 -14.90 -24.75
CA ASP A 47 -11.11 -14.87 -25.83
C ASP A 47 -12.42 -14.18 -25.40
N ALA A 48 -12.67 -14.06 -24.09
CA ALA A 48 -13.81 -13.33 -23.52
C ALA A 48 -13.56 -11.83 -23.33
N THR A 49 -12.33 -11.35 -23.50
CA THR A 49 -12.00 -9.93 -23.29
C THR A 49 -12.62 -9.07 -24.39
N THR A 50 -13.50 -8.16 -23.99
CA THR A 50 -14.27 -7.31 -24.89
C THR A 50 -13.43 -6.18 -25.49
N GLU A 51 -13.88 -5.61 -26.61
CA GLU A 51 -13.24 -4.43 -27.21
C GLU A 51 -13.29 -3.21 -26.28
N LYS A 52 -14.34 -3.09 -25.47
CA LYS A 52 -14.48 -2.02 -24.47
C LYS A 52 -13.43 -2.12 -23.36
N GLU A 53 -13.20 -3.33 -22.84
CA GLU A 53 -12.14 -3.58 -21.84
C GLU A 53 -10.77 -3.27 -22.44
N ARG A 54 -10.49 -3.73 -23.68
CA ARG A 54 -9.24 -3.41 -24.38
C ARG A 54 -9.01 -1.91 -24.55
N LYS A 55 -10.04 -1.15 -24.93
CA LYS A 55 -9.96 0.32 -25.03
C LYS A 55 -9.69 0.98 -23.68
N THR A 56 -10.23 0.41 -22.59
CA THR A 56 -10.00 0.91 -21.24
C THR A 56 -8.55 0.69 -20.81
N ILE A 57 -7.99 -0.49 -21.09
CA ILE A 57 -6.58 -0.80 -20.76
C ILE A 57 -5.61 0.01 -21.65
N ASP A 58 -5.89 0.17 -22.94
CA ASP A 58 -5.09 1.01 -23.84
C ASP A 58 -5.10 2.48 -23.38
N LYS A 59 -6.26 2.98 -22.90
CA LYS A 59 -6.35 4.30 -22.28
C LYS A 59 -5.49 4.40 -21.01
N GLU A 60 -5.58 3.44 -20.10
CA GLU A 60 -4.73 3.40 -18.89
C GLU A 60 -3.25 3.48 -19.25
N MET A 61 -2.81 2.63 -20.18
CA MET A 61 -1.42 2.57 -20.65
C MET A 61 -0.96 3.90 -21.25
N ARG A 62 -1.76 4.52 -22.13
CA ARG A 62 -1.42 5.79 -22.77
C ARG A 62 -1.36 6.95 -21.78
N VAL A 63 -2.30 7.01 -20.84
CA VAL A 63 -2.31 8.01 -19.78
C VAL A 63 -1.05 7.86 -18.94
N HIS A 64 -0.78 6.65 -18.44
CA HIS A 64 0.37 6.40 -17.57
C HIS A 64 1.70 6.66 -18.29
N ALA A 65 1.84 6.24 -19.54
CA ALA A 65 3.04 6.48 -20.35
C ALA A 65 3.35 7.97 -20.57
N ALA A 66 2.33 8.83 -20.59
CA ALA A 66 2.48 10.27 -20.78
C ALA A 66 2.82 11.03 -19.49
N LEU A 67 2.64 10.42 -18.31
CA LEU A 67 2.92 11.05 -17.02
C LEU A 67 4.38 10.83 -16.61
N LYS A 68 5.09 11.92 -16.34
CA LYS A 68 6.51 11.93 -15.94
C LYS A 68 6.72 12.93 -14.81
N HIS A 69 6.79 12.42 -13.59
CA HIS A 69 6.97 13.23 -12.39
C HIS A 69 7.57 12.39 -11.26
N THR A 70 8.37 13.01 -10.38
CA THR A 70 9.05 12.33 -9.28
C THR A 70 8.09 11.55 -8.36
N ASN A 71 6.89 12.10 -8.13
CA ASN A 71 5.85 11.48 -7.29
C ASN A 71 4.80 10.66 -8.05
N VAL A 72 5.03 10.34 -9.32
CA VAL A 72 4.20 9.42 -10.11
C VAL A 72 5.03 8.20 -10.45
N LEU A 73 4.49 7.00 -10.24
CA LEU A 73 5.19 5.75 -10.56
C LEU A 73 5.57 5.75 -12.03
N GLU A 74 6.84 5.59 -12.37
CA GLU A 74 7.24 5.75 -13.76
C GLU A 74 6.83 4.56 -14.64
N PHE A 75 6.26 4.85 -15.81
CA PHE A 75 6.05 3.89 -16.88
C PHE A 75 7.27 3.83 -17.81
N TYR A 76 7.86 2.64 -17.99
CA TYR A 76 9.02 2.44 -18.85
C TYR A 76 8.63 1.99 -20.26
N ASN A 77 7.82 0.94 -20.39
CA ASN A 77 7.45 0.37 -21.68
C ASN A 77 6.23 -0.56 -21.56
N ALA A 78 5.67 -0.99 -22.68
CA ALA A 78 4.72 -2.10 -22.69
C ALA A 78 4.82 -3.00 -23.92
N VAL A 79 4.40 -4.25 -23.75
CA VAL A 79 4.26 -5.24 -24.83
C VAL A 79 2.86 -5.85 -24.76
N VAL A 80 2.25 -6.09 -25.92
CA VAL A 80 0.97 -6.78 -26.03
C VAL A 80 1.19 -8.13 -26.70
N VAL A 81 0.77 -9.20 -26.02
CA VAL A 81 0.70 -10.55 -26.59
C VAL A 81 -0.75 -10.88 -26.87
N GLU A 82 -1.11 -10.90 -28.14
CA GLU A 82 -2.47 -11.26 -28.56
C GLU A 82 -2.78 -12.74 -28.35
N VAL A 83 -4.08 -13.07 -28.17
CA VAL A 83 -4.54 -14.43 -27.88
C VAL A 83 -4.15 -15.45 -28.96
N LYS A 84 -4.01 -15.01 -30.22
CA LYS A 84 -3.49 -15.84 -31.33
C LYS A 84 -2.06 -16.37 -31.09
N HIS A 85 -1.28 -15.72 -30.22
CA HIS A 85 0.08 -16.10 -29.86
C HIS A 85 0.17 -16.90 -28.54
N LYS A 86 -0.96 -17.40 -28.02
CA LYS A 86 -1.02 -18.18 -26.77
C LYS A 86 -0.12 -19.43 -26.72
N HIS A 87 0.31 -19.91 -27.89
CA HIS A 87 1.22 -21.05 -28.02
C HIS A 87 2.69 -20.66 -27.77
N LEU A 88 3.04 -19.37 -27.83
CA LEU A 88 4.40 -18.86 -27.57
C LEU A 88 4.52 -18.28 -26.17
N TYR A 89 3.55 -17.44 -25.79
CA TYR A 89 3.55 -16.67 -24.56
C TYR A 89 2.14 -16.57 -23.98
N HIS A 90 2.04 -16.33 -22.68
CA HIS A 90 0.77 -16.01 -22.03
C HIS A 90 0.14 -14.76 -22.67
N PRO A 91 -1.11 -14.82 -23.17
CA PRO A 91 -1.75 -13.64 -23.75
C PRO A 91 -2.03 -12.57 -22.69
N GLY A 92 -1.62 -11.35 -22.98
CA GLY A 92 -1.73 -10.28 -22.01
C GLY A 92 -1.07 -8.98 -22.46
N ILE A 93 -1.35 -7.94 -21.70
CA ILE A 93 -0.69 -6.64 -21.78
C ILE A 93 0.32 -6.59 -20.64
N TYR A 94 1.58 -6.34 -20.99
CA TYR A 94 2.73 -6.35 -20.09
C TYR A 94 3.23 -4.92 -19.94
N MET A 95 2.91 -4.28 -18.83
CA MET A 95 3.33 -2.91 -18.53
C MET A 95 4.56 -2.94 -17.64
N LEU A 96 5.69 -2.48 -18.15
CA LEU A 96 6.95 -2.36 -17.43
C LEU A 96 7.00 -1.00 -16.72
N LEU A 97 7.14 -1.04 -15.40
CA LEU A 97 7.00 0.09 -14.48
C LEU A 97 8.22 0.18 -13.55
N GLU A 98 8.44 1.35 -12.96
CA GLU A 98 9.31 1.54 -11.82
C GLU A 98 8.97 0.55 -10.69
N LEU A 99 9.99 -0.03 -10.06
CA LEU A 99 9.79 -0.86 -8.87
C LEU A 99 9.78 0.02 -7.60
N ALA A 100 8.59 0.26 -7.05
CA ALA A 100 8.41 0.89 -5.75
C ALA A 100 8.76 -0.08 -4.60
N ALA A 101 10.06 -0.34 -4.40
CA ALA A 101 10.56 -1.35 -3.47
C ALA A 101 10.34 -1.03 -1.98
N GLY A 102 9.96 0.22 -1.65
CA GLY A 102 9.55 0.61 -0.31
C GLY A 102 8.16 0.07 0.06
N GLY A 103 7.38 -0.47 -0.89
CA GLY A 103 6.05 -1.02 -0.67
C GLY A 103 5.02 0.05 -0.30
N ASP A 104 3.87 -0.38 0.22
CA ASP A 104 2.74 0.51 0.52
C ASP A 104 3.12 1.48 1.66
N LEU A 105 2.85 2.78 1.48
CA LEU A 105 3.04 3.77 2.55
C LEU A 105 2.19 3.43 3.77
N PHE A 106 0.95 3.00 3.52
CA PHE A 106 -0.04 2.69 4.55
C PHE A 106 0.26 1.40 5.29
N ASP A 107 1.11 0.56 4.69
CA ASP A 107 1.68 -0.54 5.43
C ASP A 107 2.51 -0.06 6.63
N LYS A 108 2.86 1.24 6.73
CA LYS A 108 3.69 1.82 7.81
C LYS A 108 2.91 2.71 8.78
N ILE A 109 1.58 2.75 8.71
CA ILE A 109 0.72 3.61 9.55
C ILE A 109 0.13 2.80 10.71
N ALA A 110 0.28 3.24 11.96
CA ALA A 110 -0.28 2.54 13.10
C ALA A 110 -1.83 2.60 13.09
N PRO A 111 -2.54 1.46 13.24
CA PRO A 111 -4.01 1.45 13.27
C PRO A 111 -4.56 2.34 14.37
N ASP A 112 -5.55 3.18 14.04
CA ASP A 112 -6.24 4.09 14.96
C ASP A 112 -5.31 5.10 15.69
N VAL A 113 -4.08 5.26 15.20
CA VAL A 113 -3.10 6.22 15.73
C VAL A 113 -2.44 7.05 14.64
N GLY A 114 -2.28 6.51 13.43
CA GLY A 114 -1.67 7.25 12.32
C GLY A 114 -0.14 7.20 12.32
N VAL A 115 0.45 8.21 11.69
CA VAL A 115 1.88 8.53 11.72
C VAL A 115 2.08 9.88 12.39
N GLY A 116 3.31 10.18 12.82
CA GLY A 116 3.61 11.50 13.37
C GLY A 116 3.32 12.62 12.37
N ASP A 117 2.91 13.79 12.88
CA ASP A 117 2.53 14.96 12.08
C ASP A 117 3.57 15.36 11.03
N GLU A 118 4.87 15.29 11.34
CA GLU A 118 5.95 15.56 10.37
C GLU A 118 5.99 14.57 9.20
N VAL A 119 5.68 13.30 9.46
CA VAL A 119 5.62 12.24 8.44
C VAL A 119 4.38 12.43 7.57
N ALA A 120 3.22 12.69 8.20
CA ALA A 120 1.98 13.02 7.48
C ALA A 120 2.19 14.24 6.57
N HIS A 121 2.85 15.28 7.10
CA HIS A 121 3.20 16.49 6.36
C HIS A 121 4.09 16.24 5.16
N LEU A 122 5.17 15.46 5.31
CA LEU A 122 6.05 15.13 4.20
C LEU A 122 5.29 14.41 3.07
N TYR A 123 4.55 13.35 3.41
CA TYR A 123 3.88 12.53 2.42
C TYR A 123 2.67 13.23 1.79
N PHE A 124 1.93 14.03 2.56
CA PHE A 124 0.84 14.82 2.02
C PHE A 124 1.35 15.88 1.02
N ASN A 125 2.45 16.59 1.31
CA ASN A 125 3.01 17.53 0.34
C ASN A 125 3.51 16.85 -0.94
N GLN A 126 4.09 15.65 -0.84
CA GLN A 126 4.46 14.85 -2.03
C GLN A 126 3.23 14.41 -2.82
N LEU A 127 2.13 14.06 -2.15
CA LEU A 127 0.85 13.74 -2.78
C LEU A 127 0.28 14.96 -3.52
N VAL A 128 0.24 16.12 -2.86
CA VAL A 128 -0.20 17.39 -3.47
C VAL A 128 0.64 17.70 -4.71
N THR A 129 1.97 17.58 -4.62
CA THR A 129 2.88 17.82 -5.74
C THR A 129 2.62 16.87 -6.92
N GLY A 130 2.43 15.58 -6.63
CA GLY A 130 2.09 14.59 -7.67
C GLY A 130 0.73 14.85 -8.31
N MET A 131 -0.30 15.19 -7.53
CA MET A 131 -1.64 15.46 -8.03
C MET A 131 -1.75 16.77 -8.80
N ASP A 132 -1.04 17.82 -8.36
CA ASP A 132 -0.91 19.07 -9.11
C ASP A 132 -0.35 18.82 -10.51
N TYR A 133 0.72 18.02 -10.59
CA TYR A 133 1.24 17.58 -11.87
C TYR A 133 0.20 16.81 -12.68
N ILE A 134 -0.45 15.78 -12.12
CA ILE A 134 -1.45 14.96 -12.83
C ILE A 134 -2.60 15.84 -13.38
N HIS A 135 -3.12 16.77 -12.59
CA HIS A 135 -4.16 17.72 -12.99
C HIS A 135 -3.66 18.71 -14.06
N SER A 136 -2.41 19.18 -13.95
CA SER A 136 -1.79 20.01 -15.01
C SER A 136 -1.70 19.29 -16.36
N GLN A 137 -1.60 17.95 -16.34
CA GLN A 137 -1.61 17.13 -17.55
C GLN A 137 -3.04 16.88 -18.09
N GLY A 138 -4.06 17.39 -17.42
CA GLY A 138 -5.47 17.26 -17.78
C GLY A 138 -6.07 15.90 -17.43
N VAL A 139 -5.47 15.21 -16.47
CA VAL A 139 -5.86 13.88 -16.01
C VAL A 139 -6.42 13.98 -14.60
N CYS A 140 -7.50 13.25 -14.32
CA CYS A 140 -8.05 13.05 -12.99
C CYS A 140 -7.88 11.58 -12.62
N HIS A 141 -7.41 11.31 -11.39
CA HIS A 141 -7.04 9.98 -10.93
C HIS A 141 -8.27 9.13 -10.59
N ARG A 142 -9.22 9.68 -9.82
CA ARG A 142 -10.50 9.10 -9.39
C ARG A 142 -10.45 7.89 -8.46
N ASP A 143 -9.28 7.32 -8.21
CA ASP A 143 -9.12 6.20 -7.26
C ASP A 143 -7.92 6.42 -6.32
N LEU A 144 -7.83 7.61 -5.72
CA LEU A 144 -6.81 7.87 -4.70
C LEU A 144 -7.15 7.08 -3.44
N LYS A 145 -6.25 6.17 -3.07
CA LYS A 145 -6.39 5.30 -1.90
C LYS A 145 -5.02 4.77 -1.44
N PRO A 146 -4.92 4.25 -0.21
CA PRO A 146 -3.71 3.68 0.34
C PRO A 146 -2.91 2.76 -0.57
N GLU A 147 -3.61 1.86 -1.26
CA GLU A 147 -3.07 0.83 -2.12
C GLU A 147 -2.40 1.42 -3.39
N ASN A 148 -2.76 2.67 -3.73
CA ASN A 148 -2.25 3.39 -4.89
C ASN A 148 -1.14 4.40 -4.52
N LEU A 149 -0.68 4.39 -3.27
CA LEU A 149 0.37 5.25 -2.73
C LEU A 149 1.56 4.42 -2.24
N LEU A 150 2.51 4.20 -3.15
CA LEU A 150 3.69 3.37 -2.93
C LEU A 150 4.90 4.21 -2.53
N LEU A 151 5.95 3.56 -2.03
CA LEU A 151 7.24 4.18 -1.75
C LEU A 151 8.36 3.57 -2.60
N ASP A 152 9.23 4.42 -3.15
CA ASP A 152 10.46 3.95 -3.80
C ASP A 152 11.55 3.55 -2.77
N VAL A 153 12.72 3.18 -3.28
CA VAL A 153 13.90 2.78 -2.47
C VAL A 153 14.46 3.90 -1.59
N ALA A 154 14.11 5.16 -1.85
CA ALA A 154 14.53 6.32 -1.07
C ALA A 154 13.43 6.80 -0.10
N GLY A 155 12.24 6.17 -0.15
CA GLY A 155 11.10 6.57 0.65
C GLY A 155 10.26 7.70 0.03
N THR A 156 10.46 7.99 -1.26
CA THR A 156 9.66 8.95 -2.01
C THR A 156 8.31 8.34 -2.38
N LEU A 157 7.23 9.09 -2.19
CA LEU A 157 5.88 8.72 -2.60
C LEU A 157 5.79 8.55 -4.11
N LYS A 158 5.15 7.48 -4.55
CA LYS A 158 4.81 7.18 -5.94
C LYS A 158 3.31 6.91 -6.06
N ILE A 159 2.60 7.82 -6.72
CA ILE A 159 1.19 7.63 -7.09
C ILE A 159 1.12 6.62 -8.23
N SER A 160 0.30 5.58 -8.09
CA SER A 160 0.18 4.48 -9.03
C SER A 160 -1.28 4.15 -9.37
N ASP A 161 -1.45 3.27 -10.37
CA ASP A 161 -2.73 2.70 -10.83
C ASP A 161 -3.72 3.71 -11.44
N PHE A 162 -3.54 3.95 -12.74
CA PHE A 162 -4.37 4.85 -13.53
C PHE A 162 -5.56 4.15 -14.22
N GLY A 163 -5.90 2.92 -13.81
CA GLY A 163 -6.97 2.12 -14.45
C GLY A 163 -8.34 2.78 -14.43
N LEU A 164 -8.62 3.60 -13.41
CA LEU A 164 -9.86 4.38 -13.29
C LEU A 164 -9.70 5.84 -13.71
N SER A 165 -8.54 6.26 -14.22
CA SER A 165 -8.28 7.66 -14.56
C SER A 165 -9.12 8.17 -15.75
N ALA A 166 -9.30 9.49 -15.82
CA ALA A 166 -9.95 10.16 -16.94
C ALA A 166 -9.20 11.42 -17.39
N VAL A 167 -9.03 11.55 -18.71
CA VAL A 167 -8.60 12.81 -19.33
C VAL A 167 -9.80 13.75 -19.37
N TYR A 168 -9.78 14.84 -18.61
CA TYR A 168 -10.88 15.81 -18.53
C TYR A 168 -10.53 17.14 -19.22
N LYS A 169 -9.25 17.40 -19.47
CA LYS A 169 -8.76 18.61 -20.14
C LYS A 169 -7.84 18.25 -21.30
N LEU A 170 -8.13 18.78 -22.48
CA LEU A 170 -7.26 18.63 -23.65
C LEU A 170 -6.18 19.71 -23.62
N LYS A 171 -4.90 19.32 -23.61
CA LYS A 171 -3.78 20.26 -23.56
C LYS A 171 -3.79 21.28 -24.70
N ASP A 172 -4.01 20.81 -25.92
CA ASP A 172 -3.89 21.64 -27.13
C ASP A 172 -4.98 22.70 -27.25
N SER A 173 -6.18 22.42 -26.74
CA SER A 173 -7.33 23.34 -26.85
C SER A 173 -7.75 23.98 -25.54
N GLY A 174 -7.23 23.51 -24.40
CA GLY A 174 -7.70 23.88 -23.07
C GLY A 174 -9.13 23.46 -22.77
N LYS A 175 -9.81 22.72 -23.67
CA LYS A 175 -11.22 22.34 -23.50
C LYS A 175 -11.36 21.39 -22.31
N ILE A 176 -12.17 21.81 -21.34
CA ILE A 176 -12.51 21.04 -20.15
C ILE A 176 -13.86 20.36 -20.38
N ARG A 177 -13.99 19.11 -19.93
CA ARG A 177 -15.26 18.38 -19.87
C ARG A 177 -15.57 17.98 -18.43
N THR A 178 -16.86 17.89 -18.13
CA THR A 178 -17.35 17.19 -16.94
C THR A 178 -17.28 15.69 -17.14
N LEU A 179 -17.30 14.96 -16.03
CA LEU A 179 -17.30 13.51 -15.98
C LEU A 179 -18.66 13.02 -15.44
N THR A 180 -19.04 11.79 -15.75
CA THR A 180 -20.33 11.20 -15.34
C THR A 180 -20.19 9.79 -14.76
N GLU A 181 -19.04 9.14 -14.95
CA GLU A 181 -18.83 7.79 -14.44
C GLU A 181 -18.62 7.82 -12.92
N ARG A 182 -19.30 6.92 -12.20
CA ARG A 182 -19.07 6.69 -10.78
C ARG A 182 -18.05 5.58 -10.60
N CYS A 183 -16.92 5.88 -9.97
CA CYS A 183 -15.86 4.92 -9.69
C CYS A 183 -15.05 5.36 -8.46
N GLY A 184 -14.18 4.48 -7.98
CA GLY A 184 -13.33 4.69 -6.80
C GLY A 184 -13.73 3.82 -5.62
N SER A 185 -12.81 3.68 -4.65
CA SER A 185 -13.07 2.98 -3.39
C SER A 185 -13.94 3.82 -2.43
N LEU A 186 -15.02 3.24 -1.91
CA LEU A 186 -16.10 3.93 -1.20
C LEU A 186 -15.67 4.98 -0.14
N PRO A 187 -14.67 4.72 0.74
CA PRO A 187 -14.29 5.72 1.75
C PRO A 187 -13.70 7.00 1.17
N TYR A 188 -13.10 6.92 -0.02
CA TYR A 188 -12.30 7.97 -0.67
C TYR A 188 -13.06 8.71 -1.78
N VAL A 189 -14.25 8.21 -2.14
CA VAL A 189 -15.11 8.77 -3.19
C VAL A 189 -15.76 10.06 -2.67
N ALA A 190 -15.82 11.11 -3.47
CA ALA A 190 -16.46 12.37 -3.08
C ALA A 190 -18.01 12.25 -3.02
N PRO A 191 -18.69 12.95 -2.10
CA PRO A 191 -20.13 12.80 -1.88
C PRO A 191 -20.98 13.14 -3.11
N GLU A 192 -20.53 14.05 -3.98
CA GLU A 192 -21.23 14.40 -5.21
C GLU A 192 -21.36 13.22 -6.21
N LEU A 193 -20.51 12.19 -6.10
CA LEU A 193 -20.59 10.97 -6.92
C LEU A 193 -21.75 10.05 -6.50
N ALA A 194 -22.47 10.38 -5.43
CA ALA A 194 -23.75 9.74 -5.08
C ALA A 194 -24.88 10.13 -6.05
N SER A 195 -24.71 11.19 -6.85
CA SER A 195 -25.65 11.65 -7.88
C SER A 195 -25.23 11.19 -9.29
N ASP A 196 -26.19 11.08 -10.22
CA ASP A 196 -25.93 10.84 -11.65
C ASP A 196 -25.59 12.15 -12.41
N ALA A 197 -25.53 13.27 -11.69
CA ALA A 197 -25.19 14.56 -12.27
C ALA A 197 -23.73 14.58 -12.75
N PRO A 198 -23.42 15.26 -13.87
CA PRO A 198 -22.05 15.49 -14.28
C PRO A 198 -21.29 16.31 -13.24
N TYR A 199 -20.03 15.97 -13.00
CA TYR A 199 -19.18 16.60 -11.98
C TYR A 199 -17.87 17.14 -12.57
N LYS A 200 -17.25 18.08 -11.85
CA LYS A 200 -15.90 18.59 -12.15
C LYS A 200 -14.85 17.58 -11.67
N ALA A 201 -13.80 17.39 -12.44
CA ALA A 201 -12.85 16.32 -12.19
C ALA A 201 -11.95 16.57 -10.96
N GLU A 202 -11.27 17.72 -10.90
CA GLU A 202 -10.26 18.01 -9.88
C GLU A 202 -10.79 17.95 -8.43
N PRO A 203 -11.98 18.48 -8.09
CA PRO A 203 -12.50 18.41 -6.71
C PRO A 203 -12.65 17.00 -6.16
N ILE A 204 -12.85 15.99 -7.02
CA ILE A 204 -12.97 14.58 -6.61
C ILE A 204 -11.65 14.08 -6.02
N ASP A 205 -10.54 14.35 -6.68
CA ASP A 205 -9.23 13.93 -6.20
C ASP A 205 -8.84 14.71 -4.93
N VAL A 206 -9.20 16.00 -4.83
CA VAL A 206 -9.01 16.80 -3.62
C VAL A 206 -9.71 16.19 -2.41
N TRP A 207 -10.94 15.71 -2.58
CA TRP A 207 -11.65 14.99 -1.53
C TRP A 207 -10.89 13.74 -1.09
N GLY A 208 -10.48 12.91 -2.07
CA GLY A 208 -9.67 11.71 -1.81
C GLY A 208 -8.36 12.02 -1.09
N MET A 209 -7.70 13.14 -1.42
CA MET A 209 -6.52 13.63 -0.70
C MET A 209 -6.84 13.99 0.76
N GLY A 210 -8.01 14.59 1.04
CA GLY A 210 -8.49 14.85 2.39
C GLY A 210 -8.67 13.57 3.20
N VAL A 211 -9.30 12.56 2.62
CA VAL A 211 -9.46 11.24 3.26
C VAL A 211 -8.09 10.61 3.55
N ILE A 212 -7.15 10.69 2.60
CA ILE A 212 -5.77 10.21 2.79
C ILE A 212 -5.04 10.96 3.91
N LEU A 213 -5.17 12.29 3.99
CA LEU A 213 -4.58 13.08 5.07
C LEU A 213 -5.14 12.67 6.43
N PHE A 214 -6.47 12.53 6.55
CA PHE A 214 -7.08 12.02 7.77
C PHE A 214 -6.51 10.66 8.15
N THR A 215 -6.39 9.75 7.17
CA THR A 215 -5.86 8.41 7.43
C THR A 215 -4.38 8.40 7.82
N LEU A 216 -3.57 9.32 7.29
CA LEU A 216 -2.20 9.52 7.77
C LEU A 216 -2.18 9.98 9.23
N LEU A 217 -3.06 10.89 9.62
CA LEU A 217 -3.09 11.47 10.96
C LEU A 217 -3.72 10.54 12.01
N ALA A 218 -4.79 9.82 11.66
CA ALA A 218 -5.61 9.04 12.58
C ALA A 218 -5.45 7.53 12.42
N GLY A 219 -4.80 7.04 11.36
CA GLY A 219 -4.60 5.60 11.12
C GLY A 219 -5.87 4.83 10.78
N ASN A 220 -6.92 5.53 10.38
CA ASN A 220 -8.22 4.97 10.00
C ASN A 220 -8.90 5.88 8.95
N THR A 221 -9.95 5.43 8.28
CA THR A 221 -10.77 6.30 7.42
C THR A 221 -11.76 7.11 8.28
N PRO A 222 -12.15 8.32 7.84
CA PRO A 222 -13.07 9.16 8.61
C PRO A 222 -14.50 8.58 8.67
N TRP A 223 -14.84 7.73 7.70
CA TRP A 223 -16.11 7.03 7.52
C TRP A 223 -15.90 5.82 6.60
N ASP A 224 -16.93 4.98 6.49
CA ASP A 224 -16.98 3.86 5.54
C ASP A 224 -17.36 4.33 4.12
N GLU A 225 -18.28 5.29 4.03
CA GLU A 225 -18.69 5.95 2.80
C GLU A 225 -19.26 7.35 3.14
N PRO A 226 -19.05 8.37 2.29
CA PRO A 226 -19.59 9.70 2.54
C PRO A 226 -21.03 9.80 2.02
N THR A 227 -21.92 9.00 2.61
CA THR A 227 -23.36 9.01 2.32
C THR A 227 -24.14 9.19 3.62
N MET A 228 -25.42 9.57 3.49
CA MET A 228 -26.32 9.69 4.65
C MET A 228 -26.62 8.35 5.34
N ASN A 229 -26.12 7.22 4.82
CA ASN A 229 -26.20 5.93 5.48
C ASN A 229 -25.03 5.68 6.45
N SER A 230 -23.92 6.43 6.36
CA SER A 230 -22.82 6.38 7.32
C SER A 230 -23.12 7.28 8.52
N THR A 231 -23.08 6.71 9.72
CA THR A 231 -23.31 7.46 10.97
C THR A 231 -22.23 8.51 11.19
N GLU A 232 -20.99 8.15 10.89
CA GLU A 232 -19.82 9.03 10.94
C GLU A 232 -20.00 10.20 9.97
N PHE A 233 -20.36 9.93 8.71
CA PHE A 233 -20.54 11.01 7.74
C PHE A 233 -21.69 11.96 8.13
N VAL A 234 -22.81 11.46 8.64
CA VAL A 234 -23.91 12.30 9.15
C VAL A 234 -23.43 13.21 10.29
N ARG A 235 -22.64 12.67 11.23
CA ARG A 235 -22.07 13.47 12.32
C ARG A 235 -21.07 14.50 11.82
N TYR A 236 -20.30 14.19 10.77
CA TYR A 236 -19.41 15.16 10.12
C TYR A 236 -20.21 16.32 9.51
N VAL A 237 -21.29 16.01 8.77
CA VAL A 237 -22.19 17.00 8.17
C VAL A 237 -22.80 17.92 9.25
N ASN A 238 -23.14 17.37 10.42
CA ASN A 238 -23.70 18.13 11.54
C ASN A 238 -22.65 18.85 12.40
N GLY A 239 -21.35 18.64 12.15
CA GLY A 239 -20.26 19.19 12.96
C GLY A 239 -20.06 18.51 14.32
N GLU A 240 -20.66 17.34 14.54
CA GLU A 240 -20.66 16.58 15.80
C GLU A 240 -19.52 15.55 15.89
N ILE A 241 -18.77 15.34 14.81
CA ILE A 241 -17.74 14.30 14.74
C ILE A 241 -16.41 14.73 15.39
N PHE A 242 -16.19 16.03 15.60
CA PHE A 242 -14.87 16.55 16.01
C PHE A 242 -14.45 16.19 17.45
N ASP A 243 -15.38 15.69 18.24
CA ASP A 243 -15.15 15.15 19.59
C ASP A 243 -14.86 13.64 19.58
N ASP A 244 -15.01 12.95 18.45
CA ASP A 244 -14.70 11.53 18.35
C ASP A 244 -13.21 11.24 18.56
N PRO A 245 -12.84 10.07 19.12
CA PRO A 245 -11.44 9.72 19.39
C PRO A 245 -10.51 9.87 18.17
N LEU A 246 -10.99 9.56 16.96
CA LEU A 246 -10.21 9.67 15.73
C LEU A 246 -10.06 11.11 15.22
N TRP A 247 -10.90 12.04 15.66
CA TRP A 247 -10.86 13.45 15.25
C TRP A 247 -10.28 14.35 16.34
N CYS A 248 -10.42 13.96 17.61
CA CYS A 248 -10.18 14.85 18.74
C CYS A 248 -8.72 15.29 18.89
N HIS A 249 -7.79 14.52 18.33
CA HIS A 249 -6.36 14.81 18.33
C HIS A 249 -5.92 15.65 17.12
N ILE A 250 -6.76 15.79 16.09
CA ILE A 250 -6.50 16.63 14.91
C ILE A 250 -7.01 18.03 15.20
N ARG A 251 -6.10 19.01 15.32
CA ARG A 251 -6.40 20.39 15.75
C ARG A 251 -5.57 21.42 14.97
N GLY A 252 -5.93 22.69 15.10
CA GLY A 252 -5.22 23.82 14.49
C GLY A 252 -5.20 23.75 12.96
N ASP A 253 -4.05 24.08 12.36
CA ASP A 253 -3.90 24.14 10.90
C ASP A 253 -4.18 22.80 10.21
N ALA A 254 -3.90 21.67 10.87
CA ALA A 254 -4.20 20.34 10.32
C ALA A 254 -5.70 20.13 10.16
N LEU A 255 -6.49 20.50 11.19
CA LEU A 255 -7.94 20.40 11.14
C LEU A 255 -8.53 21.38 10.12
N SER A 256 -8.04 22.62 10.08
CA SER A 256 -8.45 23.65 9.10
C SER A 256 -8.26 23.16 7.66
N LEU A 257 -7.05 22.65 7.34
CA LEU A 257 -6.76 22.09 6.03
C LEU A 257 -7.71 20.93 5.72
N LEU A 258 -7.85 20.00 6.67
CA LEU A 258 -8.66 18.81 6.49
C LEU A 258 -10.13 19.14 6.20
N THR A 259 -10.73 20.08 6.94
CA THR A 259 -12.11 20.53 6.70
C THR A 259 -12.28 21.27 5.38
N GLY A 260 -11.23 21.95 4.89
CA GLY A 260 -11.24 22.57 3.56
C GLY A 260 -11.14 21.55 2.41
N LEU A 261 -10.39 20.47 2.60
CA LEU A 261 -10.30 19.34 1.66
C LEU A 261 -11.60 18.53 1.62
N LEU A 262 -12.17 18.28 2.80
CA LEU A 262 -13.41 17.53 3.00
C LEU A 262 -14.66 18.43 3.00
N CYS A 263 -14.60 19.56 2.28
CA CYS A 263 -15.77 20.40 2.08
C CYS A 263 -16.79 19.67 1.19
N ILE A 264 -18.04 19.59 1.65
CA ILE A 264 -19.10 18.85 0.96
C ILE A 264 -19.42 19.51 -0.38
N ASP A 265 -19.55 20.83 -0.40
CA ASP A 265 -19.78 21.57 -1.64
C ASP A 265 -18.48 21.60 -2.47
N PRO A 266 -18.45 20.98 -3.67
CA PRO A 266 -17.26 20.95 -4.51
C PRO A 266 -16.82 22.33 -5.01
N GLU A 267 -17.69 23.35 -5.00
CA GLU A 267 -17.34 24.71 -5.42
C GLU A 267 -16.61 25.49 -4.32
N GLU A 268 -16.89 25.18 -3.05
CA GLU A 268 -16.22 25.78 -1.88
C GLU A 268 -15.00 24.95 -1.42
N ARG A 269 -14.84 23.74 -1.96
CA ARG A 269 -13.71 22.84 -1.66
C ARG A 269 -12.39 23.44 -2.14
N LEU A 270 -11.34 23.30 -1.32
CA LEU A 270 -10.02 23.85 -1.62
C LEU A 270 -9.49 23.33 -2.97
N SER A 271 -9.07 24.25 -3.85
CA SER A 271 -8.27 23.91 -5.02
C SER A 271 -6.83 23.56 -4.62
N ILE A 272 -6.11 22.83 -5.48
CA ILE A 272 -4.68 22.52 -5.26
C ILE A 272 -3.83 23.78 -5.04
N SER A 273 -4.10 24.86 -5.77
CA SER A 273 -3.43 26.15 -5.58
C SER A 273 -3.64 26.71 -4.16
N GLN A 274 -4.85 26.60 -3.62
CA GLN A 274 -5.14 27.02 -2.25
C GLN A 274 -4.51 26.08 -1.22
N ILE A 275 -4.41 24.78 -1.50
CA ILE A 275 -3.73 23.81 -0.62
C ILE A 275 -2.25 24.17 -0.46
N TYR A 276 -1.54 24.53 -1.53
CA TYR A 276 -0.13 24.96 -1.44
C TYR A 276 0.07 26.20 -0.57
N GLN A 277 -0.92 27.08 -0.54
CA GLN A 277 -0.88 28.32 0.23
C GLN A 277 -1.42 28.14 1.66
N HIS A 278 -1.88 26.94 2.01
CA HIS A 278 -2.40 26.67 3.34
C HIS A 278 -1.26 26.67 4.37
N PRO A 279 -1.42 27.29 5.56
CA PRO A 279 -0.36 27.37 6.58
C PRO A 279 0.27 26.02 6.94
N TRP A 280 -0.57 24.97 7.05
CA TRP A 280 -0.10 23.61 7.33
C TRP A 280 0.85 23.04 6.26
N CYS A 281 0.70 23.42 4.98
CA CYS A 281 1.54 22.96 3.87
C CYS A 281 2.77 23.86 3.65
N MET A 282 2.64 25.17 3.91
CA MET A 282 3.72 26.14 3.74
C MET A 282 4.85 26.00 4.77
N ARG A 283 4.60 25.32 5.90
CA ARG A 283 5.64 25.10 6.91
C ARG A 283 6.78 24.25 6.32
N PRO A 284 8.04 24.53 6.67
CA PRO A 284 9.17 23.76 6.16
C PRO A 284 9.12 22.32 6.68
N SER A 285 9.29 21.33 5.80
CA SER A 285 9.39 19.93 6.22
C SER A 285 10.72 19.69 6.95
N GLN A 286 10.64 19.28 8.22
CA GLN A 286 11.84 18.97 9.01
C GLN A 286 12.49 17.64 8.59
N LEU A 287 11.75 16.79 7.88
CA LEU A 287 12.21 15.47 7.42
C LEU A 287 12.78 15.49 6.00
N ALA A 288 12.32 16.40 5.13
CA ALA A 288 12.79 16.47 3.74
C ALA A 288 14.32 16.66 3.62
N GLN A 289 14.96 17.24 4.63
CA GLN A 289 16.40 17.53 4.63
C GLN A 289 17.26 16.48 5.38
N ARG A 290 16.66 15.51 6.08
CA ARG A 290 17.37 14.60 7.00
C ARG A 290 17.80 13.26 6.38
N GLY A 291 17.56 13.08 5.08
CA GLY A 291 17.92 11.87 4.34
C GLY A 291 17.01 10.67 4.65
N ALA A 292 17.19 9.58 3.88
CA ALA A 292 16.27 8.44 3.91
C ALA A 292 16.26 7.69 5.26
N LEU A 293 17.41 7.59 5.95
CA LEU A 293 17.51 6.88 7.23
C LEU A 293 16.64 7.53 8.32
N ALA A 294 16.73 8.85 8.48
CA ALA A 294 15.93 9.58 9.45
C ALA A 294 14.43 9.49 9.15
N LEU A 295 14.06 9.44 7.87
CA LEU A 295 12.68 9.22 7.44
C LEU A 295 12.17 7.83 7.82
N ALA A 296 12.95 6.77 7.56
CA ALA A 296 12.61 5.41 7.96
C ALA A 296 12.44 5.28 9.47
N ASP A 297 13.33 5.92 10.24
CA ASP A 297 13.24 5.95 11.70
C ASP A 297 11.96 6.61 12.18
N LYS A 298 11.61 7.77 11.61
CA LYS A 298 10.41 8.52 12.02
C LYS A 298 9.11 7.82 11.62
N LEU A 299 9.08 7.21 10.44
CA LEU A 299 7.96 6.37 9.98
C LEU A 299 7.68 5.20 10.93
N THR A 300 8.72 4.55 11.41
CA THR A 300 8.59 3.36 12.28
C THR A 300 8.47 3.71 13.76
N GLU A 301 8.65 4.97 14.16
CA GLU A 301 8.61 5.39 15.56
C GLU A 301 7.24 5.14 16.19
N THR A 302 6.15 5.53 15.53
CA THR A 302 4.79 5.34 16.06
C THR A 302 4.46 3.86 16.24
N LEU A 303 4.83 3.04 15.25
CA LEU A 303 4.67 1.59 15.32
C LEU A 303 5.50 0.97 16.46
N ARG A 304 6.72 1.47 16.71
CA ARG A 304 7.56 1.04 17.84
C ARG A 304 6.93 1.40 19.19
N LYS A 305 6.44 2.64 19.34
CA LYS A 305 5.82 3.12 20.59
C LYS A 305 4.53 2.39 20.93
N ASN A 306 3.74 2.01 19.93
CA ASN A 306 2.46 1.33 20.12
C ASN A 306 2.58 -0.19 20.27
N GLY A 307 3.80 -0.75 20.22
CA GLY A 307 4.00 -2.19 20.29
C GLY A 307 3.62 -2.95 19.02
N ASP A 308 3.26 -2.24 17.93
CA ASP A 308 3.01 -2.81 16.61
C ASP A 308 4.32 -3.33 15.94
N LEU A 309 5.48 -2.93 16.48
CA LEU A 309 6.81 -3.42 16.10
C LEU A 309 7.56 -3.98 17.33
N GLY A 310 7.59 -5.31 17.48
CA GLY A 310 8.42 -6.00 18.48
C GLY A 310 9.92 -5.84 18.19
N LEU A 311 10.65 -5.13 19.06
CA LEU A 311 12.10 -4.91 18.95
C LEU A 311 12.89 -6.17 19.32
N ALA A 312 13.68 -6.70 18.39
CA ALA A 312 15.03 -7.20 18.70
C ALA A 312 16.00 -6.29 17.94
N ALA A 313 16.51 -5.25 18.58
CA ALA A 313 17.57 -4.43 18.02
C ALA A 313 18.91 -5.15 18.22
N PRO A 314 19.69 -5.45 17.17
CA PRO A 314 21.13 -5.45 17.30
C PRO A 314 21.59 -3.99 17.47
N ASN A 315 22.59 -3.77 18.31
CA ASN A 315 23.25 -2.48 18.42
C ASN A 315 23.71 -2.02 17.03
N PHE A 316 23.33 -0.81 16.62
CA PHE A 316 23.95 -0.10 15.49
C PHE A 316 25.36 0.41 15.84
N ALA A 317 26.12 -0.37 16.61
CA ALA A 317 27.56 -0.19 16.64
C ALA A 317 28.09 -0.68 15.29
N GLN A 318 29.07 0.04 14.76
CA GLN A 318 29.75 -0.24 13.48
C GLN A 318 29.96 -1.75 13.29
N PRO A 319 29.82 -2.29 12.06
CA PRO A 319 30.08 -3.70 11.84
C PRO A 319 31.51 -3.97 12.27
N GLU A 320 31.70 -4.74 13.34
CA GLU A 320 33.00 -5.31 13.65
C GLU A 320 33.38 -6.16 12.44
N GLU A 321 34.55 -5.85 11.87
CA GLU A 321 35.12 -6.52 10.71
C GLU A 321 35.40 -7.98 11.09
N GLU A 322 34.44 -8.88 10.86
CA GLU A 322 34.70 -10.32 10.92
C GLU A 322 35.49 -10.74 9.69
N VAL A 323 36.81 -10.83 9.87
CA VAL A 323 37.79 -11.43 8.95
C VAL A 323 37.75 -12.95 9.09
N ASP A 324 37.79 -13.66 7.97
CA ASP A 324 37.94 -15.12 7.99
C ASP A 324 39.39 -15.53 8.35
N ALA A 325 39.62 -16.84 8.48
CA ALA A 325 40.89 -17.41 8.92
C ALA A 325 42.08 -17.10 7.96
N ASP A 326 41.80 -16.61 6.75
CA ASP A 326 42.81 -16.31 5.73
C ASP A 326 43.02 -14.80 5.53
N GLY A 327 42.30 -13.95 6.28
CA GLY A 327 42.51 -12.49 6.32
C GLY A 327 41.82 -11.71 5.21
N ASP A 328 40.88 -12.33 4.49
CA ASP A 328 40.10 -11.66 3.44
C ASP A 328 38.77 -11.11 4.00
N GLN A 329 38.35 -9.95 3.50
CA GLN A 329 37.06 -9.34 3.85
C GLN A 329 35.92 -10.17 3.27
N MET A 330 35.07 -10.73 4.12
CA MET A 330 33.83 -11.39 3.69
C MET A 330 32.82 -10.34 3.19
N MET A 331 32.84 -10.09 1.88
CA MET A 331 31.78 -9.38 1.17
C MET A 331 30.52 -10.25 1.18
N PHE A 332 29.58 -9.98 2.09
CA PHE A 332 28.22 -10.46 1.94
C PHE A 332 27.68 -9.97 0.59
N SER A 333 27.43 -10.90 -0.34
CA SER A 333 26.79 -10.63 -1.62
C SER A 333 25.31 -10.30 -1.40
N ALA A 334 25.05 -9.11 -0.83
CA ALA A 334 23.72 -8.57 -0.66
C ALA A 334 23.26 -7.98 -1.99
N GLY A 335 22.45 -8.74 -2.75
CA GLY A 335 21.78 -8.20 -3.92
C GLY A 335 21.01 -6.92 -3.57
N HIS A 336 21.43 -5.81 -4.19
CA HIS A 336 20.91 -4.43 -4.18
C HIS A 336 19.70 -4.12 -3.28
N SER A 337 19.89 -4.13 -1.96
CA SER A 337 19.00 -3.46 -1.01
C SER A 337 19.61 -2.12 -0.60
N SER A 338 18.94 -1.01 -0.93
CA SER A 338 19.28 0.34 -0.43
C SER A 338 19.34 0.35 1.10
N GLN A 339 20.22 1.14 1.72
CA GLN A 339 20.26 1.26 3.18
C GLN A 339 18.90 1.62 3.80
N PHE A 340 18.05 2.38 3.09
CA PHE A 340 16.67 2.65 3.50
C PHE A 340 15.80 1.39 3.54
N THR A 341 15.86 0.57 2.49
CA THR A 341 15.13 -0.69 2.45
C THR A 341 15.74 -1.70 3.40
N GLN A 342 17.05 -1.66 3.66
CA GLN A 342 17.69 -2.42 4.74
C GLN A 342 17.21 -1.94 6.11
N SER A 343 17.07 -0.65 6.39
CA SER A 343 16.48 -0.20 7.66
C SER A 343 15.04 -0.66 7.81
N LEU A 344 14.25 -0.77 6.73
CA LEU A 344 12.91 -1.37 6.79
C LEU A 344 12.94 -2.92 6.86
N MET A 345 13.97 -3.58 6.31
CA MET A 345 14.13 -5.06 6.22
C MET A 345 14.98 -5.69 7.35
N LEU A 346 15.84 -4.94 8.03
CA LEU A 346 16.68 -5.39 9.16
C LEU A 346 15.82 -5.81 10.34
N PHE A 347 14.59 -5.34 10.37
CA PHE A 347 13.59 -5.75 11.34
C PHE A 347 12.82 -6.99 10.91
N SER A 348 13.18 -7.63 9.81
CA SER A 348 12.42 -8.74 9.21
C SER A 348 13.35 -9.86 8.74
N GLN A 349 14.25 -10.38 9.58
CA GLN A 349 15.01 -11.59 9.22
C GLN A 349 14.67 -12.72 10.20
N THR A 350 14.17 -13.83 9.66
CA THR A 350 14.23 -15.15 10.29
C THR A 350 15.49 -15.84 9.75
N GLN A 351 16.03 -16.77 10.54
CA GLN A 351 17.30 -17.47 10.27
C GLN A 351 17.32 -18.27 8.95
N SER A 352 16.19 -18.43 8.25
CA SER A 352 16.02 -19.33 7.10
C SER A 352 16.15 -18.68 5.71
N GLY A 353 16.57 -17.42 5.59
CA GLY A 353 17.11 -16.89 4.32
C GLY A 353 16.13 -16.59 3.18
N ASN A 354 14.81 -16.75 3.35
CA ASN A 354 13.82 -16.28 2.37
C ASN A 354 13.47 -14.80 2.60
N ARG A 355 13.71 -13.96 1.58
CA ARG A 355 13.56 -12.48 1.65
C ARG A 355 12.11 -12.00 1.63
N TYR A 356 11.94 -10.86 2.28
CA TYR A 356 10.77 -10.40 3.00
C TYR A 356 9.99 -9.27 2.30
N THR A 357 8.67 -9.33 2.42
CA THR A 357 7.79 -8.15 2.50
C THR A 357 7.61 -7.78 3.98
N PRO A 358 7.65 -6.49 4.37
CA PRO A 358 7.52 -6.07 5.76
C PRO A 358 6.08 -6.24 6.23
N HIS A 359 5.69 -7.47 6.57
CA HIS A 359 4.41 -7.72 7.23
C HIS A 359 4.53 -7.24 8.68
N LEU A 360 4.05 -6.02 8.92
CA LEU A 360 3.84 -5.43 10.25
C LEU A 360 2.77 -6.19 11.06
N THR A 361 2.11 -7.16 10.45
CA THR A 361 1.18 -8.09 11.05
C THR A 361 1.88 -9.40 11.42
N ARG A 362 2.87 -9.34 12.32
CA ARG A 362 3.63 -10.51 12.81
C ARG A 362 3.81 -10.47 14.32
N PHE A 363 3.95 -11.63 14.95
CA PHE A 363 4.22 -11.72 16.38
C PHE A 363 4.92 -13.03 16.74
N TYR A 364 5.54 -13.05 17.91
CA TYR A 364 6.06 -14.29 18.51
C TYR A 364 5.07 -14.79 19.55
N ALA A 365 4.96 -16.11 19.68
CA ALA A 365 4.17 -16.73 20.71
C ALA A 365 4.94 -17.83 21.44
N SER A 366 4.58 -18.06 22.71
CA SER A 366 5.16 -19.13 23.54
C SER A 366 4.68 -20.54 23.18
N LEU A 367 3.66 -20.65 22.32
CA LEU A 367 3.08 -21.94 21.92
C LEU A 367 3.80 -22.52 20.70
N GLY A 368 3.74 -23.85 20.56
CA GLY A 368 4.23 -24.55 19.37
C GLY A 368 3.34 -24.30 18.14
N PRO A 369 3.87 -24.48 16.91
CA PRO A 369 3.19 -24.03 15.69
C PRO A 369 1.79 -24.61 15.48
N SER A 370 1.60 -25.90 15.76
CA SER A 370 0.33 -26.57 15.53
C SER A 370 -0.76 -26.08 16.48
N LEU A 371 -0.43 -25.90 17.77
CA LEU A 371 -1.38 -25.39 18.77
C LEU A 371 -1.71 -23.91 18.53
N LEU A 372 -0.69 -23.11 18.18
CA LEU A 372 -0.90 -21.71 17.85
C LEU A 372 -1.82 -21.57 16.62
N LEU A 373 -1.62 -22.37 15.58
CA LEU A 373 -2.45 -22.30 14.37
C LEU A 373 -3.92 -22.62 14.67
N THR A 374 -4.19 -23.58 15.55
CA THR A 374 -5.56 -23.92 16.00
C THR A 374 -6.21 -22.74 16.72
N LEU A 375 -5.52 -22.13 17.69
CA LEU A 375 -6.04 -20.97 18.42
C LEU A 375 -6.27 -19.75 17.52
N ILE A 376 -5.38 -19.54 16.55
CA ILE A 376 -5.54 -18.50 15.54
C ILE A 376 -6.79 -18.78 14.70
N GLN A 377 -6.97 -20.03 14.24
CA GLN A 377 -8.13 -20.39 13.45
C GLN A 377 -9.44 -20.14 14.22
N GLU A 378 -9.52 -20.59 15.47
CA GLU A 378 -10.70 -20.37 16.33
C GLU A 378 -10.97 -18.88 16.54
N SER A 379 -9.95 -18.10 16.91
CA SER A 379 -10.08 -16.65 17.11
C SER A 379 -10.52 -15.92 15.83
N LEU A 380 -10.03 -16.34 14.67
CA LEU A 380 -10.41 -15.74 13.38
C LEU A 380 -11.84 -16.12 12.98
N GLU A 381 -12.28 -17.35 13.25
CA GLU A 381 -13.66 -17.79 13.01
C GLU A 381 -14.66 -17.03 13.91
N GLU A 382 -14.29 -16.75 15.17
CA GLU A 382 -15.06 -15.88 16.08
C GLU A 382 -15.19 -14.45 15.56
N LEU A 383 -14.14 -13.93 14.90
CA LEU A 383 -14.16 -12.63 14.21
C LEU A 383 -14.90 -12.67 12.87
N GLY A 384 -15.51 -13.79 12.49
CA GLY A 384 -16.27 -13.95 11.25
C GLY A 384 -15.41 -14.13 10.00
N VAL A 385 -14.13 -14.47 10.16
CA VAL A 385 -13.20 -14.71 9.05
C VAL A 385 -13.27 -16.17 8.63
N ARG A 386 -13.30 -16.43 7.32
CA ARG A 386 -13.26 -17.81 6.79
C ARG A 386 -11.82 -18.29 6.73
N CYS A 387 -11.58 -19.43 7.34
CA CYS A 387 -10.28 -20.06 7.44
C CYS A 387 -10.26 -21.38 6.64
N LYS A 388 -9.16 -21.66 5.92
CA LYS A 388 -8.93 -22.93 5.24
C LYS A 388 -7.49 -23.37 5.43
N PRO A 389 -7.22 -24.45 6.18
CA PRO A 389 -5.85 -24.93 6.39
C PRO A 389 -5.27 -25.50 5.09
N SER A 390 -3.96 -25.32 4.91
CA SER A 390 -3.21 -25.92 3.81
C SER A 390 -2.68 -27.30 4.21
N PRO A 391 -2.87 -28.34 3.39
CA PRO A 391 -2.35 -29.68 3.69
C PRO A 391 -0.82 -29.82 3.50
N ASP A 392 -0.17 -28.90 2.79
CA ASP A 392 1.27 -28.96 2.51
C ASP A 392 2.11 -28.29 3.62
N SER A 393 2.83 -29.10 4.39
CA SER A 393 3.82 -28.70 5.41
C SER A 393 5.25 -29.08 5.01
N SER A 394 5.56 -29.08 3.71
CA SER A 394 6.84 -29.59 3.17
C SER A 394 8.10 -28.88 3.72
N ASP A 395 7.95 -27.66 4.24
CA ASP A 395 9.07 -26.81 4.65
C ASP A 395 9.07 -26.49 6.17
N GLY A 396 8.25 -27.19 6.98
CA GLY A 396 8.10 -26.90 8.42
C GLY A 396 7.29 -25.63 8.76
N VAL A 397 6.77 -24.94 7.73
CA VAL A 397 5.88 -23.78 7.86
C VAL A 397 4.42 -24.23 7.78
N HIS A 398 3.64 -23.90 8.81
CA HIS A 398 2.21 -24.16 8.83
C HIS A 398 1.47 -22.99 8.17
N ARG A 399 0.54 -23.27 7.25
CA ARG A 399 -0.15 -22.24 6.46
C ARG A 399 -1.66 -22.33 6.61
N LEU A 400 -2.30 -21.20 6.90
CA LEU A 400 -3.76 -21.05 6.97
C LEU A 400 -4.19 -19.99 5.97
N ARG A 401 -5.01 -20.36 4.98
CA ARG A 401 -5.63 -19.38 4.08
C ARG A 401 -6.77 -18.70 4.82
N ILE A 402 -6.81 -17.38 4.79
CA ILE A 402 -7.88 -16.62 5.43
C ILE A 402 -8.51 -15.66 4.43
N GLY A 403 -9.82 -15.44 4.57
CA GLY A 403 -10.53 -14.49 3.73
C GLY A 403 -11.90 -14.16 4.29
N GLY A 404 -12.35 -12.95 4.00
CA GLY A 404 -13.58 -12.43 4.59
C GLY A 404 -14.07 -11.20 3.87
N ARG A 405 -14.95 -10.49 4.54
CA ARG A 405 -15.35 -9.14 4.18
C ARG A 405 -15.16 -8.26 5.40
N ASP A 406 -14.62 -7.08 5.20
CA ASP A 406 -14.55 -6.09 6.28
C ASP A 406 -15.94 -5.48 6.55
N ARG A 407 -16.01 -4.54 7.50
CA ARG A 407 -17.26 -3.81 7.83
C ARG A 407 -17.88 -3.11 6.62
N ARG A 408 -17.03 -2.73 5.66
CA ARG A 408 -17.36 -2.04 4.40
C ARG A 408 -17.75 -2.99 3.27
N LYS A 409 -17.83 -4.31 3.56
CA LYS A 409 -18.08 -5.39 2.60
C LYS A 409 -16.98 -5.56 1.54
N GLU A 410 -15.83 -4.92 1.70
CA GLU A 410 -14.67 -5.13 0.83
C GLU A 410 -14.08 -6.51 1.09
N ILE A 411 -13.79 -7.25 0.03
CA ILE A 411 -13.20 -8.58 0.15
C ILE A 411 -11.75 -8.43 0.55
N PHE A 412 -11.34 -9.15 1.58
CA PHE A 412 -9.93 -9.32 1.91
C PHE A 412 -9.54 -10.80 1.84
N LYS A 413 -8.29 -11.06 1.46
CA LYS A 413 -7.71 -12.40 1.42
C LYS A 413 -6.24 -12.34 1.79
N GLY A 414 -5.75 -13.41 2.40
CA GLY A 414 -4.34 -13.56 2.68
C GLY A 414 -4.01 -14.89 3.35
N TRP A 415 -2.84 -14.95 3.95
CA TRP A 415 -2.30 -16.14 4.59
C TRP A 415 -1.89 -15.84 6.02
N VAL A 416 -2.04 -16.81 6.90
CA VAL A 416 -1.32 -16.86 8.17
C VAL A 416 -0.26 -17.95 8.03
N LEU A 417 0.99 -17.59 8.27
CA LEU A 417 2.16 -18.46 8.22
C LEU A 417 2.68 -18.59 9.65
N VAL A 418 2.84 -19.82 10.13
CA VAL A 418 3.36 -20.10 11.46
C VAL A 418 4.58 -21.01 11.35
N GLU A 419 5.71 -20.50 11.80
CA GLU A 419 7.01 -21.17 11.79
C GLU A 419 7.45 -21.48 13.22
N ARG A 420 8.23 -22.55 13.40
CA ARG A 420 8.87 -22.81 14.69
C ARG A 420 9.97 -21.78 14.93
N PHE A 421 10.04 -21.27 16.16
CA PHE A 421 11.07 -20.34 16.59
C PHE A 421 11.72 -20.84 17.89
N THR A 422 13.04 -20.70 18.00
CA THR A 422 13.78 -21.06 19.21
C THR A 422 14.69 -19.90 19.61
N TYR A 423 14.60 -19.47 20.87
CA TYR A 423 15.42 -18.39 21.40
C TYR A 423 15.89 -18.71 22.82
N ARG A 424 17.21 -18.67 23.04
CA ARG A 424 17.86 -18.95 24.34
C ARG A 424 17.39 -20.24 25.04
N GLY A 425 17.06 -21.27 24.26
CA GLY A 425 16.59 -22.57 24.78
C GLY A 425 15.07 -22.65 25.02
N SER A 426 14.31 -21.59 24.77
CA SER A 426 12.85 -21.62 24.76
C SER A 426 12.33 -21.85 23.34
N GLU A 427 11.45 -22.85 23.19
CA GLU A 427 10.70 -23.09 21.93
C GLU A 427 9.42 -22.25 21.92
N GLY A 428 9.05 -21.79 20.73
CA GLY A 428 7.82 -21.06 20.48
C GLY A 428 7.51 -21.03 18.98
N SER A 429 6.70 -20.06 18.59
CA SER A 429 6.29 -19.87 17.20
C SER A 429 6.48 -18.43 16.76
N PHE A 430 6.82 -18.28 15.49
CA PHE A 430 6.80 -17.01 14.78
C PHE A 430 5.63 -17.02 13.81
N CYS A 431 4.73 -16.06 13.96
CA CYS A 431 3.52 -15.96 13.16
C CYS A 431 3.59 -14.72 12.27
N ILE A 432 3.21 -14.86 10.99
CA ILE A 432 3.11 -13.79 10.01
C ILE A 432 1.74 -13.86 9.33
N MET A 433 0.99 -12.75 9.35
CA MET A 433 -0.17 -12.58 8.48
C MET A 433 0.25 -11.83 7.22
N GLN A 434 0.08 -12.45 6.05
CA GLN A 434 0.38 -11.88 4.74
C GLN A 434 -0.91 -11.52 4.02
N ARG A 435 -1.05 -10.25 3.62
CA ARG A 435 -2.19 -9.75 2.82
C ARG A 435 -1.93 -10.01 1.34
N ASP A 436 -2.90 -10.59 0.64
CA ASP A 436 -2.92 -10.70 -0.83
C ASP A 436 -3.86 -9.67 -1.45
N GLU A 437 -5.03 -9.47 -0.82
CA GLU A 437 -6.13 -8.64 -1.32
C GLU A 437 -6.84 -7.96 -0.13
N GLY A 438 -7.43 -6.79 -0.36
CA GLY A 438 -8.21 -6.03 0.62
C GLY A 438 -7.44 -4.84 1.19
N ASN A 439 -8.12 -4.02 1.98
CA ASN A 439 -7.55 -2.78 2.50
C ASN A 439 -6.46 -3.03 3.57
N PRO A 440 -5.29 -2.36 3.48
CA PRO A 440 -4.21 -2.51 4.45
C PRO A 440 -4.62 -2.23 5.90
N ILE A 441 -5.46 -1.23 6.14
CA ILE A 441 -5.85 -0.81 7.50
C ILE A 441 -6.78 -1.85 8.11
N SER A 442 -7.80 -2.27 7.36
CA SER A 442 -8.70 -3.33 7.81
C SER A 442 -7.95 -4.63 8.09
N TRP A 443 -6.94 -4.96 7.27
CA TRP A 443 -6.06 -6.10 7.50
C TRP A 443 -5.28 -6.00 8.82
N ARG A 444 -4.72 -4.82 9.12
CA ARG A 444 -4.05 -4.58 10.40
C ARG A 444 -5.01 -4.59 11.59
N GLN A 445 -6.21 -4.03 11.44
CA GLN A 445 -7.23 -4.06 12.49
C GLN A 445 -7.62 -5.50 12.81
N LEU A 446 -7.76 -6.35 11.79
CA LEU A 446 -7.97 -7.77 11.98
C LEU A 446 -6.79 -8.42 12.71
N TRP A 447 -5.56 -8.13 12.33
CA TRP A 447 -4.37 -8.62 13.03
C TRP A 447 -4.32 -8.16 14.49
N LYS A 448 -4.62 -6.88 14.76
CA LYS A 448 -4.68 -6.31 16.11
C LYS A 448 -5.76 -7.00 16.94
N ALA A 449 -6.95 -7.18 16.38
CA ALA A 449 -8.05 -7.91 17.03
C ALA A 449 -7.65 -9.37 17.35
N LEU A 450 -6.90 -10.02 16.46
CA LEU A 450 -6.39 -11.37 16.66
C LEU A 450 -5.39 -11.44 17.82
N ILE A 451 -4.36 -10.59 17.86
CA ILE A 451 -3.33 -10.63 18.92
C ILE A 451 -3.83 -10.14 20.28
N MET A 452 -4.93 -9.39 20.28
CA MET A 452 -5.64 -8.95 21.49
C MET A 452 -6.78 -9.89 21.85
N SER A 453 -6.97 -11.01 21.14
CA SER A 453 -8.04 -11.96 21.48
C SER A 453 -7.73 -12.60 22.83
N PRO A 454 -8.74 -12.85 23.69
CA PRO A 454 -8.51 -13.44 25.02
C PRO A 454 -7.78 -14.78 24.97
N SER A 455 -7.98 -15.54 23.89
CA SER A 455 -7.37 -16.85 23.66
C SER A 455 -5.92 -16.76 23.22
N LEU A 456 -5.50 -15.66 22.57
CA LEU A 456 -4.18 -15.53 21.98
C LEU A 456 -3.27 -14.58 22.78
N GLU A 457 -3.82 -13.49 23.31
CA GLU A 457 -3.09 -12.45 24.06
C GLU A 457 -2.14 -13.01 25.14
N PRO A 458 -2.53 -13.99 25.99
CA PRO A 458 -1.65 -14.53 27.03
C PRO A 458 -0.41 -15.24 26.48
N HIS A 459 -0.48 -15.69 25.22
CA HIS A 459 0.58 -16.44 24.55
C HIS A 459 1.45 -15.57 23.66
N VAL A 460 0.97 -14.37 23.29
CA VAL A 460 1.75 -13.40 22.51
C VAL A 460 2.89 -12.87 23.37
N LEU A 461 4.11 -13.10 22.92
CA LEU A 461 5.32 -12.60 23.58
C LEU A 461 5.42 -11.09 23.35
N ARG A 462 5.00 -10.33 24.35
CA ARG A 462 5.20 -8.88 24.43
C ARG A 462 6.48 -8.61 25.20
N LYS A 463 7.25 -7.63 24.75
CA LYS A 463 8.54 -7.29 25.34
C LYS A 463 8.38 -6.55 26.66
#